data_AF-A0A6L4ZF73-F1
#
_entry.id   AF-A0A6L4ZF73-F1
#
_cell.length_a   1.000
_cell.length_b   1.000
_cell.length_c   1.000
_cell.angle_alpha   90.00
_cell.angle_beta   90.00
_cell.angle_gamma   90.00
#
_symmetry.space_group_name_H-M   'P 1'
#
loop_
_entity.id
_entity.type
_entity.pdbx_description
1 polymer ?
#
loop_
_entity_poly.entity_id
_entity_poly.type
_entity_poly.pdbx_seq_one_letter_code
_entity_poly.pdbx_strand_id
1 'polypeptide(L)'
;MVLAAKYLLKIQHSDGTIDLLSTNFHSTPDTAFIVEPIWLSYQLMKQDEKATQLLDLLKQFMLKSGEAFVGGGIHTPNHRWVVSMALAMLNHTFPDERYRNRISEWLREGVDMDKDGQYEEKSTYIYTPLTNRCLMNIAMYDNRPELWEYVDKNLEMMMYYVHPNGEVETVAPGRQYQFQAGFMEHYYLPYKMAANREKGKPEFWAMINLIEKTVPEKLITYLPYFMINPWISTDFHKKEGGTVPDNYDREFRGSNLVRIRRGNIDASILGNNPTFLTVSKGNAVLASVRLASAFFGRGQVKSKTIEKSGDSFILKWQFHWGYFQPLPENQKPNYEIPFDEDRKRRRQSERQSLQAQIIVTEKMGFLNSGSSWMEPKMCRLPLNLLSEKEEN
;
A
#
# COMPACT_ATOMS: atom_id res chain seq x y z
N MET A 1 -2.70 -34.28 -0.17
CA MET A 1 -2.59 -33.38 -1.34
C MET A 1 -3.54 -33.76 -2.48
N VAL A 2 -3.58 -35.01 -2.95
CA VAL A 2 -4.50 -35.44 -4.05
C VAL A 2 -5.97 -35.10 -3.79
N LEU A 3 -6.48 -35.36 -2.57
CA LEU A 3 -7.87 -35.01 -2.21
C LEU A 3 -8.15 -33.50 -2.31
N ALA A 4 -7.18 -32.66 -1.91
CA ALA A 4 -7.30 -31.21 -2.02
C ALA A 4 -7.32 -30.75 -3.49
N ALA A 5 -6.45 -31.32 -4.34
CA ALA A 5 -6.44 -31.02 -5.77
C ALA A 5 -7.74 -31.45 -6.48
N LYS A 6 -8.30 -32.62 -6.10
CA LYS A 6 -9.63 -33.05 -6.59
C LYS A 6 -10.73 -32.09 -6.16
N TYR A 7 -10.68 -31.59 -4.92
CA TYR A 7 -11.66 -30.62 -4.44
C TYR A 7 -11.55 -29.27 -5.16
N LEU A 8 -10.32 -28.78 -5.40
CA LEU A 8 -10.09 -27.57 -6.19
C LEU A 8 -10.72 -27.66 -7.58
N LEU A 9 -10.53 -28.78 -8.28
CA LEU A 9 -11.19 -29.02 -9.58
C LEU A 9 -12.71 -29.14 -9.48
N LYS A 10 -13.23 -29.66 -8.37
CA LYS A 10 -14.69 -29.79 -8.14
C LYS A 10 -15.36 -28.42 -7.99
N ILE A 11 -14.68 -27.46 -7.37
CA ILE A 11 -15.22 -26.12 -7.13
C ILE A 11 -14.85 -25.11 -8.22
N GLN A 12 -13.99 -25.49 -9.16
CA GLN A 12 -13.63 -24.66 -10.30
C GLN A 12 -14.79 -24.63 -11.30
N HIS A 13 -15.21 -23.42 -11.66
CA HIS A 13 -16.26 -23.17 -12.63
C HIS A 13 -15.86 -23.61 -14.04
N SER A 14 -16.84 -23.72 -14.93
CA SER A 14 -16.61 -24.09 -16.33
C SER A 14 -15.76 -23.07 -17.09
N ASP A 15 -15.76 -21.81 -16.67
CA ASP A 15 -14.90 -20.75 -17.22
C ASP A 15 -13.47 -20.76 -16.65
N GLY A 16 -13.16 -21.67 -15.73
CA GLY A 16 -11.85 -21.82 -15.12
C GLY A 16 -11.62 -21.02 -13.84
N THR A 17 -12.58 -20.21 -13.41
CA THR A 17 -12.49 -19.42 -12.18
C THR A 17 -12.92 -20.20 -10.94
N ILE A 18 -12.64 -19.62 -9.77
CA ILE A 18 -13.19 -20.01 -8.46
C ILE A 18 -13.76 -18.77 -7.77
N ASP A 19 -14.63 -19.02 -6.78
CA ASP A 19 -15.23 -17.94 -6.00
C ASP A 19 -14.44 -17.65 -4.73
N LEU A 20 -14.33 -16.36 -4.39
CA LEU A 20 -14.21 -15.92 -3.01
C LEU A 20 -15.63 -15.85 -2.44
N LEU A 21 -16.06 -16.94 -1.80
CA LEU A 21 -17.45 -17.16 -1.36
C LEU A 21 -18.07 -16.04 -0.51
N SER A 22 -17.24 -15.20 0.12
CA SER A 22 -17.71 -14.07 0.90
C SER A 22 -18.14 -12.86 0.06
N THR A 23 -17.65 -12.69 -1.18
CA THR A 23 -17.90 -11.45 -1.93
C THR A 23 -17.67 -11.49 -3.45
N ASN A 24 -16.77 -12.32 -3.99
CA ASN A 24 -16.42 -12.28 -5.41
C ASN A 24 -16.71 -13.63 -6.08
N PHE A 25 -17.66 -13.63 -7.02
CA PHE A 25 -18.04 -14.81 -7.79
C PHE A 25 -17.43 -14.74 -9.18
N HIS A 26 -17.06 -15.89 -9.74
CA HIS A 26 -16.39 -16.02 -11.03
C HIS A 26 -15.18 -15.08 -11.18
N SER A 27 -14.35 -15.06 -10.14
CA SER A 27 -13.35 -14.01 -9.97
C SER A 27 -12.00 -14.40 -10.59
N THR A 28 -11.68 -13.75 -11.71
CA THR A 28 -10.35 -13.82 -12.34
C THR A 28 -9.21 -13.51 -11.34
N PRO A 29 -9.22 -12.40 -10.57
CA PRO A 29 -8.12 -12.11 -9.66
C PRO A 29 -8.03 -13.09 -8.48
N ASP A 30 -9.14 -13.48 -7.86
CA ASP A 30 -9.12 -14.46 -6.75
C ASP A 30 -8.60 -15.82 -7.21
N THR A 31 -8.92 -16.22 -8.45
CA THR A 31 -8.35 -17.42 -9.08
C THR A 31 -6.83 -17.27 -9.28
N ALA A 32 -6.35 -16.12 -9.74
CA ALA A 32 -4.92 -15.85 -9.95
C ALA A 32 -4.10 -15.89 -8.65
N PHE A 33 -4.66 -15.43 -7.53
CA PHE A 33 -4.05 -15.56 -6.20
C PHE A 33 -3.80 -17.03 -5.80
N ILE A 34 -4.63 -17.96 -6.26
CA ILE A 34 -4.46 -19.40 -5.97
C ILE A 34 -3.48 -20.08 -6.92
N VAL A 35 -3.33 -19.57 -8.16
CA VAL A 35 -2.42 -20.17 -9.14
C VAL A 35 -0.96 -20.09 -8.69
N GLU A 36 -0.53 -19.01 -8.06
CA GLU A 36 0.86 -18.86 -7.58
C GLU A 36 1.31 -19.98 -6.63
N PRO A 37 0.67 -20.24 -5.47
CA PRO A 37 1.08 -21.33 -4.59
C PRO A 37 0.92 -22.72 -5.23
N ILE A 38 -0.07 -22.92 -6.11
CA ILE A 38 -0.22 -24.18 -6.87
C ILE A 38 0.96 -24.36 -7.83
N TRP A 39 1.35 -23.32 -8.53
CA TRP A 39 2.46 -23.34 -9.47
C TRP A 39 3.78 -23.65 -8.76
N LEU A 40 4.05 -22.99 -7.62
CA LEU A 40 5.23 -23.31 -6.78
C LEU A 40 5.23 -24.78 -6.36
N SER A 41 4.08 -25.28 -5.91
CA SER A 41 3.92 -26.69 -5.52
C SER A 41 4.20 -27.63 -6.70
N TYR A 42 3.69 -27.30 -7.89
CA TYR A 42 3.96 -28.06 -9.11
C TYR A 42 5.46 -28.07 -9.46
N GLN A 43 6.13 -26.92 -9.41
CA GLN A 43 7.56 -26.83 -9.70
C GLN A 43 8.42 -27.66 -8.74
N LEU A 44 8.06 -27.70 -7.46
CA LEU A 44 8.77 -28.48 -6.44
C LEU A 44 8.57 -29.99 -6.62
N MET A 45 7.38 -30.42 -7.02
CA MET A 45 7.03 -31.84 -7.08
C MET A 45 7.25 -32.47 -8.46
N LYS A 46 7.49 -31.69 -9.52
CA LYS A 46 7.55 -32.22 -10.90
C LYS A 46 8.63 -33.28 -11.16
N GLN A 47 9.62 -33.40 -10.27
CA GLN A 47 10.68 -34.42 -10.35
C GLN A 47 10.37 -35.69 -9.53
N ASP A 48 9.30 -35.70 -8.73
CA ASP A 48 8.90 -36.88 -7.95
C ASP A 48 7.96 -37.76 -8.78
N GLU A 49 8.46 -38.94 -9.18
CA GLU A 49 7.69 -39.94 -9.95
C GLU A 49 6.43 -40.42 -9.20
N LYS A 50 6.37 -40.31 -7.88
CA LYS A 50 5.19 -40.68 -7.08
C LYS A 50 4.10 -39.61 -7.11
N ALA A 51 4.41 -38.40 -7.58
CA ALA A 51 3.51 -37.25 -7.59
C ALA A 51 2.66 -37.14 -8.87
N THR A 52 2.79 -38.06 -9.84
CA THR A 52 2.12 -37.97 -11.17
C THR A 52 0.64 -37.61 -11.09
N GLN A 53 -0.13 -38.35 -10.28
CA GLN A 53 -1.57 -38.08 -10.14
C GLN A 53 -1.85 -36.66 -9.62
N LEU A 54 -1.04 -36.17 -8.68
CA LEU A 54 -1.20 -34.83 -8.13
C LEU A 54 -0.84 -33.79 -9.18
N LEU A 55 0.29 -33.97 -9.88
CA LEU A 55 0.76 -33.06 -10.93
C LEU A 55 -0.27 -32.92 -12.06
N ASP A 56 -0.91 -34.02 -12.48
CA ASP A 56 -1.96 -34.00 -13.49
C ASP A 56 -3.18 -33.18 -13.06
N LEU A 57 -3.60 -33.31 -11.80
CA LEU A 57 -4.73 -32.54 -11.26
C LEU A 57 -4.39 -31.04 -11.14
N LEU A 58 -3.18 -30.72 -10.68
CA LEU A 58 -2.72 -29.32 -10.58
C LEU A 58 -2.58 -28.69 -11.97
N LYS A 59 -2.04 -29.43 -12.94
CA LYS A 59 -1.95 -29.01 -14.34
C LYS A 59 -3.32 -28.73 -14.92
N GLN A 60 -4.31 -29.62 -14.70
CA GLN A 60 -5.68 -29.39 -15.15
C GLN A 60 -6.28 -28.11 -14.58
N PHE A 61 -6.11 -27.87 -13.28
CA PHE A 61 -6.60 -26.65 -12.63
C PHE A 61 -5.95 -25.41 -13.26
N MET A 62 -4.62 -25.41 -13.36
CA MET A 62 -3.83 -24.30 -13.89
C MET A 62 -4.17 -23.94 -15.35
N LEU A 63 -4.33 -24.95 -16.22
CA LEU A 63 -4.70 -24.72 -17.62
C LEU A 63 -6.10 -24.13 -17.74
N LYS A 64 -7.07 -24.63 -16.96
CA LYS A 64 -8.41 -24.04 -16.90
C LYS A 64 -8.38 -22.61 -16.39
N SER A 65 -7.61 -22.31 -15.35
CA SER A 65 -7.43 -20.94 -14.86
C SER A 65 -6.82 -20.02 -15.93
N GLY A 66 -5.90 -20.53 -16.74
CA GLY A 66 -5.33 -19.82 -17.88
C GLY A 66 -6.39 -19.34 -18.89
N GLU A 67 -7.41 -20.16 -19.18
CA GLU A 67 -8.54 -19.76 -20.03
C GLU A 67 -9.35 -18.60 -19.44
N ALA A 68 -9.51 -18.55 -18.11
CA ALA A 68 -10.15 -17.41 -17.45
C ALA A 68 -9.30 -16.13 -17.57
N PHE A 69 -7.98 -16.26 -17.49
CA PHE A 69 -7.07 -15.11 -17.43
C PHE A 69 -6.92 -14.38 -18.77
N VAL A 70 -6.97 -15.10 -19.90
CA VAL A 70 -6.79 -14.50 -21.23
C VAL A 70 -7.88 -13.50 -21.61
N GLY A 71 -9.08 -13.62 -21.03
CA GLY A 71 -10.20 -12.68 -21.26
C GLY A 71 -10.75 -12.00 -19.99
N GLY A 72 -10.32 -12.42 -18.81
CA GLY A 72 -10.89 -11.99 -17.53
C GLY A 72 -10.54 -10.56 -17.12
N GLY A 73 -11.45 -9.93 -16.37
CA GLY A 73 -11.33 -8.55 -15.89
C GLY A 73 -10.75 -8.41 -14.48
N ILE A 74 -10.60 -7.17 -14.03
CA ILE A 74 -10.08 -6.80 -12.71
C ILE A 74 -10.94 -5.69 -12.07
N HIS A 75 -10.90 -5.56 -10.74
CA HIS A 75 -11.65 -4.52 -10.00
C HIS A 75 -10.80 -3.66 -9.06
N THR A 76 -9.49 -3.95 -8.95
CA THR A 76 -8.50 -3.08 -8.28
C THR A 76 -7.21 -3.01 -9.10
N PRO A 77 -6.40 -1.94 -8.99
CA PRO A 77 -5.22 -1.76 -9.83
C PRO A 77 -4.20 -2.89 -9.74
N ASN A 78 -3.94 -3.44 -8.55
CA ASN A 78 -2.93 -4.48 -8.31
C ASN A 78 -3.29 -5.83 -8.93
N HIS A 79 -4.58 -6.08 -9.20
CA HIS A 79 -5.04 -7.32 -9.82
C HIS A 79 -4.48 -7.53 -11.24
N ARG A 80 -4.15 -6.46 -11.97
CA ARG A 80 -3.45 -6.56 -13.27
C ARG A 80 -2.13 -7.31 -13.12
N TRP A 81 -1.38 -7.02 -12.06
CA TRP A 81 -0.07 -7.62 -11.79
C TRP A 81 -0.19 -9.04 -11.28
N VAL A 82 -1.19 -9.34 -10.44
CA VAL A 82 -1.46 -10.71 -9.96
C VAL A 82 -1.82 -11.64 -11.12
N VAL A 83 -2.74 -11.21 -12.00
CA VAL A 83 -3.13 -11.98 -13.20
C VAL A 83 -1.96 -12.11 -14.16
N SER A 84 -1.21 -11.04 -14.41
CA SER A 84 -0.05 -11.07 -15.31
C SER A 84 1.08 -11.97 -14.78
N MET A 85 1.33 -11.98 -13.47
CA MET A 85 2.27 -12.91 -12.84
C MET A 85 1.84 -14.35 -13.02
N ALA A 86 0.56 -14.66 -12.78
CA ALA A 86 0.02 -16.00 -12.97
C ALA A 86 0.19 -16.45 -14.42
N LEU A 87 -0.16 -15.59 -15.40
CA LEU A 87 0.06 -15.84 -16.82
C LEU A 87 1.53 -16.08 -17.17
N ALA A 88 2.46 -15.30 -16.60
CA ALA A 88 3.89 -15.47 -16.86
C ALA A 88 4.41 -16.82 -16.35
N MET A 89 4.01 -17.20 -15.12
CA MET A 89 4.32 -18.51 -14.52
C MET A 89 3.73 -19.68 -15.33
N LEU A 90 2.47 -19.55 -15.75
CA LEU A 90 1.81 -20.53 -16.61
C LEU A 90 2.52 -20.66 -17.95
N ASN A 91 2.80 -19.56 -18.65
CA ASN A 91 3.49 -19.58 -19.94
C ASN A 91 4.89 -20.20 -19.86
N HIS A 92 5.62 -19.95 -18.76
CA HIS A 92 6.93 -20.56 -18.52
C HIS A 92 6.86 -22.10 -18.41
N THR A 93 5.73 -22.65 -17.97
CA THR A 93 5.57 -24.10 -17.71
C THR A 93 4.76 -24.81 -18.79
N PHE A 94 3.74 -24.14 -19.31
CA PHE A 94 2.81 -24.59 -20.34
C PHE A 94 2.67 -23.45 -21.37
N PRO A 95 3.57 -23.38 -22.37
CA PRO A 95 3.61 -22.27 -23.31
C PRO A 95 2.29 -22.06 -24.05
N ASP A 96 1.81 -20.81 -24.06
CA ASP A 96 0.65 -20.35 -24.82
C ASP A 96 0.82 -18.85 -25.13
N GLU A 97 0.84 -18.49 -26.42
CA GLU A 97 1.06 -17.12 -26.86
C GLU A 97 -0.03 -16.15 -26.35
N ARG A 98 -1.25 -16.64 -26.11
CA ARG A 98 -2.36 -15.83 -25.57
C ARG A 98 -2.00 -15.25 -24.20
N TYR A 99 -1.22 -15.97 -23.39
CA TYR A 99 -0.78 -15.50 -22.07
C TYR A 99 0.14 -14.29 -22.19
N ARG A 100 1.13 -14.34 -23.08
CA ARG A 100 2.06 -13.22 -23.33
C ARG A 100 1.36 -12.01 -23.92
N ASN A 101 0.40 -12.24 -24.81
CA ASN A 101 -0.41 -11.17 -25.39
C ASN A 101 -1.20 -10.45 -24.30
N ARG A 102 -1.85 -11.20 -23.40
CA ARG A 102 -2.62 -10.64 -22.29
C ARG A 102 -1.75 -9.88 -21.28
N ILE A 103 -0.54 -10.36 -20.97
CA ILE A 103 0.42 -9.60 -20.15
C ILE A 103 0.76 -8.27 -20.82
N SER A 104 1.02 -8.28 -22.13
CA SER A 104 1.37 -7.08 -22.90
C SER A 104 0.24 -6.05 -22.94
N GLU A 105 -1.02 -6.50 -22.99
CA GLU A 105 -2.19 -5.61 -22.92
C GLU A 105 -2.25 -4.84 -21.61
N TRP A 106 -2.03 -5.50 -20.47
CA TRP A 106 -2.00 -4.84 -19.17
C TRP A 106 -0.80 -3.91 -19.01
N LEU A 107 0.38 -4.35 -19.46
CA LEU A 107 1.60 -3.53 -19.39
C LEU A 107 1.53 -2.27 -20.27
N ARG A 108 0.73 -2.27 -21.34
CA ARG A 108 0.52 -1.09 -22.19
C ARG A 108 -0.13 0.08 -21.45
N GLU A 109 -0.87 -0.18 -20.36
CA GLU A 109 -1.42 0.87 -19.50
C GLU A 109 -0.35 1.55 -18.63
N GLY A 110 0.83 0.92 -18.50
CA GLY A 110 1.89 1.35 -17.60
C GLY A 110 1.73 0.83 -16.17
N VAL A 111 2.83 0.83 -15.43
CA VAL A 111 2.82 0.54 -13.99
C VAL A 111 2.34 1.77 -13.24
N ASP A 112 1.34 1.59 -12.38
CA ASP A 112 0.63 2.61 -11.61
C ASP A 112 1.45 3.11 -10.41
N MET A 113 2.63 3.64 -10.70
CA MET A 113 3.59 4.15 -9.72
C MET A 113 3.76 5.65 -9.84
N ASP A 114 3.79 6.34 -8.70
CA ASP A 114 4.08 7.77 -8.65
C ASP A 114 5.60 8.08 -8.72
N LYS A 115 5.92 9.38 -8.68
CA LYS A 115 7.30 9.84 -8.74
C LYS A 115 8.14 9.39 -7.53
N ASP A 116 7.52 9.10 -6.40
CA ASP A 116 8.17 8.78 -5.14
C ASP A 116 8.38 7.26 -4.96
N GLY A 117 7.77 6.43 -5.82
CA GLY A 117 7.88 4.97 -5.79
C GLY A 117 6.65 4.26 -5.22
N GLN A 118 5.57 4.99 -4.95
CA GLN A 118 4.35 4.45 -4.37
C GLN A 118 3.41 3.95 -5.46
N TYR A 119 2.94 2.70 -5.34
CA TYR A 119 1.86 2.18 -6.17
C TYR A 119 0.50 2.72 -5.72
N GLU A 120 -0.46 2.79 -6.65
CA GLU A 120 -1.81 3.33 -6.41
C GLU A 120 -2.57 2.62 -5.29
N GLU A 121 -2.30 1.34 -5.04
CA GLU A 121 -2.91 0.57 -3.96
C GLU A 121 -2.63 1.17 -2.56
N LYS A 122 -1.52 1.90 -2.39
CA LYS A 122 -1.14 2.59 -1.13
C LYS A 122 -1.23 1.68 0.11
N SER A 123 -0.91 0.40 -0.06
CA SER A 123 -0.95 -0.62 0.98
C SER A 123 0.47 -1.10 1.26
N THR A 124 1.20 -0.26 1.99
CA THR A 124 2.62 -0.46 2.33
C THR A 124 2.90 -1.74 3.10
N TYR A 125 1.90 -2.38 3.72
CA TYR A 125 2.11 -3.66 4.42
C TYR A 125 1.77 -4.90 3.57
N ILE A 126 0.68 -4.89 2.78
CA ILE A 126 0.15 -6.10 2.14
C ILE A 126 0.29 -6.05 0.61
N TYR A 127 -0.37 -5.09 -0.05
CA TYR A 127 -0.46 -5.15 -1.51
C TYR A 127 0.77 -4.57 -2.22
N THR A 128 1.49 -3.61 -1.64
CA THR A 128 2.77 -3.11 -2.18
C THR A 128 3.87 -4.15 -2.28
N PRO A 129 4.17 -4.94 -1.23
CA PRO A 129 5.12 -6.03 -1.40
C PRO A 129 4.62 -7.13 -2.35
N LEU A 130 3.31 -7.37 -2.41
CA LEU A 130 2.72 -8.26 -3.42
C LEU A 130 2.95 -7.73 -4.84
N THR A 131 2.71 -6.46 -5.11
CA THR A 131 2.92 -5.84 -6.43
C THR A 131 4.38 -5.96 -6.84
N ASN A 132 5.33 -5.69 -5.93
CA ASN A 132 6.74 -5.96 -6.20
C ASN A 132 6.97 -7.42 -6.62
N ARG A 133 6.43 -8.38 -5.86
CA ARG A 133 6.53 -9.81 -6.15
C ARG A 133 5.93 -10.17 -7.50
N CYS A 134 4.81 -9.58 -7.88
CA CYS A 134 4.22 -9.78 -9.21
C CYS A 134 5.15 -9.27 -10.31
N LEU A 135 5.61 -8.03 -10.21
CA LEU A 135 6.45 -7.39 -11.22
C LEU A 135 7.78 -8.12 -11.42
N MET A 136 8.44 -8.59 -10.35
CA MET A 136 9.68 -9.38 -10.49
C MET A 136 9.46 -10.75 -11.14
N ASN A 137 8.34 -11.42 -10.84
CA ASN A 137 8.03 -12.70 -11.46
C ASN A 137 7.68 -12.52 -12.95
N ILE A 138 6.97 -11.44 -13.32
CA ILE A 138 6.76 -11.08 -14.72
C ILE A 138 8.11 -10.78 -15.40
N ALA A 139 8.98 -10.01 -14.74
CA ALA A 139 10.31 -9.69 -15.27
C ALA A 139 11.12 -10.94 -15.61
N MET A 140 11.08 -11.94 -14.73
CA MET A 140 11.82 -13.19 -14.88
C MET A 140 11.17 -14.14 -15.90
N TYR A 141 9.86 -14.37 -15.81
CA TYR A 141 9.20 -15.44 -16.55
C TYR A 141 8.63 -14.99 -17.91
N ASP A 142 8.39 -13.69 -18.12
CA ASP A 142 8.02 -13.11 -19.43
C ASP A 142 9.17 -12.33 -20.10
N ASN A 143 10.36 -12.31 -19.51
CA ASN A 143 11.54 -11.56 -19.98
C ASN A 143 11.27 -10.04 -20.13
N ARG A 144 10.80 -9.42 -19.03
CA ARG A 144 10.50 -7.98 -18.93
C ARG A 144 11.43 -7.25 -17.94
N PRO A 145 12.75 -7.18 -18.21
CA PRO A 145 13.72 -6.67 -17.26
C PRO A 145 13.49 -5.21 -16.85
N GLU A 146 12.78 -4.42 -17.67
CA GLU A 146 12.38 -3.05 -17.36
C GLU A 146 11.50 -2.94 -16.11
N LEU A 147 10.76 -4.00 -15.76
CA LEU A 147 9.86 -3.98 -14.58
C LEU A 147 10.63 -3.89 -13.26
N TRP A 148 11.90 -4.26 -13.26
CA TRP A 148 12.73 -4.13 -12.08
C TRP A 148 12.98 -2.69 -11.65
N GLU A 149 12.91 -1.71 -12.56
CA GLU A 149 13.08 -0.30 -12.21
C GLU A 149 11.98 0.14 -11.21
N TYR A 150 10.75 -0.31 -11.42
CA TYR A 150 9.63 -0.06 -10.51
C TYR A 150 9.84 -0.75 -9.16
N VAL A 151 10.29 -2.01 -9.18
CA VAL A 151 10.58 -2.76 -7.94
C VAL A 151 11.66 -2.05 -7.13
N ASP A 152 12.78 -1.69 -7.74
CA ASP A 152 13.89 -1.00 -7.07
C ASP A 152 13.43 0.34 -6.48
N LYS A 153 12.72 1.14 -7.27
CA LYS A 153 12.20 2.44 -6.83
C LYS A 153 11.24 2.32 -5.64
N ASN A 154 10.38 1.29 -5.64
CA ASN A 154 9.52 1.03 -4.48
C ASN A 154 10.33 0.59 -3.26
N LEU A 155 11.27 -0.34 -3.41
CA LEU A 155 12.11 -0.81 -2.32
C LEU A 155 12.93 0.34 -1.71
N GLU A 156 13.44 1.24 -2.54
CA GLU A 156 14.13 2.45 -2.09
C GLU A 156 13.23 3.38 -1.28
N MET A 157 12.00 3.61 -1.74
CA MET A 157 10.99 4.36 -0.99
C MET A 157 10.73 3.71 0.37
N MET A 158 10.59 2.38 0.40
CA MET A 158 10.22 1.64 1.61
C MET A 158 11.30 1.68 2.71
N MET A 159 12.56 1.96 2.38
CA MET A 159 13.61 2.21 3.39
C MET A 159 13.29 3.39 4.31
N TYR A 160 12.53 4.38 3.81
CA TYR A 160 12.06 5.53 4.58
C TYR A 160 10.70 5.28 5.25
N TYR A 161 10.02 4.18 4.91
CA TYR A 161 8.73 3.84 5.51
C TYR A 161 8.87 2.99 6.77
N VAL A 162 10.08 2.49 7.06
CA VAL A 162 10.37 1.64 8.22
C VAL A 162 10.67 2.47 9.46
N HIS A 163 10.01 2.14 10.57
CA HIS A 163 10.25 2.69 11.89
C HIS A 163 11.54 2.09 12.51
N PRO A 164 12.12 2.71 13.56
CA PRO A 164 13.34 2.21 14.20
C PRO A 164 13.26 0.79 14.77
N ASN A 165 12.07 0.36 15.18
CA ASN A 165 11.80 -1.01 15.66
C ASN A 165 11.62 -2.03 14.51
N GLY A 166 11.58 -1.60 13.25
CA GLY A 166 11.37 -2.45 12.08
C GLY A 166 9.92 -2.55 11.60
N GLU A 167 8.98 -1.90 12.28
CA GLU A 167 7.58 -1.81 11.82
C GLU A 167 7.47 -0.94 10.56
N VAL A 168 6.46 -1.22 9.75
CA VAL A 168 6.13 -0.46 8.55
C VAL A 168 5.12 0.63 8.91
N GLU A 169 5.31 1.81 8.34
CA GLU A 169 4.32 2.88 8.43
C GLU A 169 3.08 2.56 7.58
N THR A 170 1.93 2.49 8.24
CA THR A 170 0.64 2.08 7.69
C THR A 170 -0.46 3.16 7.81
N VAL A 171 -0.14 4.37 8.28
CA VAL A 171 -1.14 5.41 8.59
C VAL A 171 -1.69 6.11 7.34
N ALA A 172 -1.45 5.59 6.13
CA ALA A 172 -2.03 6.11 4.89
C ALA A 172 -3.58 6.21 4.98
N PRO A 173 -4.18 7.36 4.62
CA PRO A 173 -5.61 7.60 4.83
C PRO A 173 -6.51 6.70 3.98
N GLY A 174 -7.61 6.20 4.59
CA GLY A 174 -8.72 5.56 3.88
C GLY A 174 -8.64 4.03 3.72
N ARG A 175 -7.78 3.33 4.46
CA ARG A 175 -7.62 1.87 4.37
C ARG A 175 -8.08 1.14 5.63
N GLN A 176 -8.58 -0.09 5.42
CA GLN A 176 -9.13 -0.98 6.46
C GLN A 176 -8.09 -1.37 7.53
N TYR A 177 -6.80 -1.35 7.19
CA TYR A 177 -5.69 -1.74 8.06
C TYR A 177 -4.91 -0.56 8.65
N GLN A 178 -5.50 0.65 8.62
CA GLN A 178 -4.92 1.81 9.30
C GLN A 178 -4.73 1.45 10.78
N PHE A 179 -3.50 1.62 11.30
CA PHE A 179 -3.09 1.30 12.69
C PHE A 179 -2.83 -0.19 13.01
N GLN A 180 -2.77 -1.10 12.03
CA GLN A 180 -2.20 -2.42 12.28
C GLN A 180 -0.67 -2.35 12.27
N ALA A 181 -0.05 -2.87 13.34
CA ALA A 181 1.38 -3.08 13.41
C ALA A 181 1.77 -4.26 12.50
N GLY A 182 2.59 -3.97 11.50
CA GLY A 182 3.15 -4.95 10.58
C GLY A 182 4.64 -4.69 10.42
N PHE A 183 5.42 -5.75 10.21
CA PHE A 183 6.85 -5.65 9.95
C PHE A 183 7.14 -5.85 8.45
N MET A 184 8.41 -5.88 8.08
CA MET A 184 8.84 -5.95 6.69
C MET A 184 8.91 -7.39 6.13
N GLU A 185 8.25 -8.38 6.76
CA GLU A 185 8.30 -9.78 6.30
C GLU A 185 7.91 -9.93 4.83
N HIS A 186 6.90 -9.18 4.37
CA HIS A 186 6.40 -9.27 3.01
C HIS A 186 7.37 -8.73 1.96
N TYR A 187 8.35 -7.94 2.39
CA TYR A 187 9.40 -7.40 1.54
C TYR A 187 10.65 -8.28 1.50
N TYR A 188 10.74 -9.35 2.29
CA TYR A 188 11.94 -10.19 2.37
C TYR A 188 12.34 -10.75 0.99
N LEU A 189 11.40 -11.44 0.33
CA LEU A 189 11.63 -11.98 -1.00
C LEU A 189 11.94 -10.88 -2.03
N PRO A 190 11.16 -9.78 -2.11
CA PRO A 190 11.51 -8.65 -2.97
C PRO A 190 12.93 -8.10 -2.77
N TYR A 191 13.35 -7.83 -1.53
CA TYR A 191 14.71 -7.37 -1.27
C TYR A 191 15.77 -8.42 -1.61
N LYS A 192 15.57 -9.68 -1.23
CA LYS A 192 16.50 -10.78 -1.54
C LYS A 192 16.72 -10.92 -3.04
N MET A 193 15.66 -10.86 -3.83
CA MET A 193 15.76 -10.95 -5.30
C MET A 193 16.41 -9.70 -5.88
N ALA A 194 16.03 -8.50 -5.45
CA ALA A 194 16.60 -7.26 -5.95
C ALA A 194 18.11 -7.13 -5.62
N ALA A 195 18.49 -7.49 -4.39
CA ALA A 195 19.86 -7.41 -3.88
C ALA A 195 20.81 -8.41 -4.55
N ASN A 196 20.30 -9.58 -4.94
CA ASN A 196 21.07 -10.62 -5.62
C ASN A 196 21.24 -10.39 -7.13
N ARG A 197 20.72 -9.30 -7.71
CA ARG A 197 21.03 -8.95 -9.10
C ARG A 197 22.37 -8.23 -9.17
N GLU A 198 23.00 -8.25 -10.33
CA GLU A 198 24.26 -7.53 -10.57
C GLU A 198 24.17 -6.03 -10.19
N LYS A 199 23.05 -5.39 -10.54
CA LYS A 199 22.73 -3.99 -10.19
C LYS A 199 22.17 -3.81 -8.76
N GLY A 200 22.11 -4.87 -7.96
CA GLY A 200 21.59 -4.83 -6.59
C GLY A 200 22.37 -3.84 -5.72
N LYS A 201 21.66 -3.15 -4.83
CA LYS A 201 22.22 -2.09 -3.98
C LYS A 201 22.65 -2.64 -2.61
N PRO A 202 23.78 -2.17 -2.02
CA PRO A 202 24.17 -2.56 -0.66
C PRO A 202 23.09 -2.30 0.40
N GLU A 203 22.30 -1.24 0.26
CA GLU A 203 21.23 -0.87 1.18
C GLU A 203 20.11 -1.93 1.24
N PHE A 204 19.88 -2.67 0.15
CA PHE A 204 18.93 -3.79 0.15
C PHE A 204 19.40 -4.93 1.05
N TRP A 205 20.72 -5.18 1.14
CA TRP A 205 21.29 -6.12 2.11
C TRP A 205 21.11 -5.65 3.56
N ALA A 206 21.17 -4.34 3.82
CA ALA A 206 20.87 -3.80 5.14
C ALA A 206 19.40 -4.04 5.54
N MET A 207 18.47 -3.89 4.60
CA MET A 207 17.05 -4.20 4.82
C MET A 207 16.80 -5.69 5.03
N ILE A 208 17.48 -6.58 4.30
CA ILE A 208 17.43 -8.04 4.51
C ILE A 208 17.84 -8.37 5.94
N ASN A 209 18.98 -7.84 6.41
CA ASN A 209 19.47 -8.07 7.77
C ASN A 209 18.49 -7.54 8.84
N LEU A 210 17.86 -6.38 8.60
CA LEU A 210 16.83 -5.83 9.49
C LEU A 210 15.63 -6.77 9.58
N ILE A 211 15.15 -7.30 8.46
CA ILE A 211 14.01 -8.23 8.40
C ILE A 211 14.34 -9.54 9.13
N GLU A 212 15.49 -10.14 8.86
CA GLU A 212 15.94 -11.37 9.51
C GLU A 212 16.10 -11.22 11.03
N LYS A 213 16.47 -10.03 11.51
CA LYS A 213 16.56 -9.75 12.93
C LYS A 213 15.19 -9.53 13.60
N THR A 214 14.21 -9.00 12.87
CA THR A 214 12.94 -8.54 13.46
C THR A 214 11.83 -9.60 13.39
N VAL A 215 11.80 -10.40 12.33
CA VAL A 215 10.73 -11.39 12.09
C VAL A 215 11.24 -12.70 11.46
N PRO A 216 12.31 -13.34 12.00
CA PRO A 216 12.91 -14.54 11.40
C PRO A 216 11.92 -15.70 11.22
N GLU A 217 10.98 -15.87 12.15
CA GLU A 217 10.00 -16.95 12.16
C GLU A 217 9.01 -16.88 11.00
N LYS A 218 8.78 -15.69 10.44
CA LYS A 218 7.85 -15.48 9.31
C LYS A 218 8.48 -15.80 7.95
N LEU A 219 9.81 -15.85 7.87
CA LEU A 219 10.52 -15.95 6.59
C LEU A 219 10.42 -17.34 5.95
N ILE A 220 10.06 -18.36 6.73
CA ILE A 220 9.84 -19.73 6.24
C ILE A 220 8.79 -19.80 5.11
N THR A 221 7.86 -18.84 5.06
CA THR A 221 6.84 -18.76 4.00
C THR A 221 7.46 -18.62 2.60
N TYR A 222 8.69 -18.10 2.50
CA TYR A 222 9.41 -17.90 1.23
C TYR A 222 10.30 -19.08 0.82
N LEU A 223 10.41 -20.12 1.65
CA LEU A 223 11.22 -21.30 1.34
C LEU A 223 10.91 -21.91 -0.05
N PRO A 224 9.64 -22.05 -0.50
CA PRO A 224 9.35 -22.55 -1.83
C PRO A 224 10.06 -21.78 -2.95
N TYR A 225 10.15 -20.44 -2.83
CA TYR A 225 10.83 -19.61 -3.82
C TYR A 225 12.33 -19.88 -3.89
N PHE A 226 12.99 -20.05 -2.74
CA PHE A 226 14.42 -20.36 -2.68
C PHE A 226 14.74 -21.74 -3.27
N MET A 227 13.87 -22.72 -3.01
CA MET A 227 14.03 -24.07 -3.51
C MET A 227 13.93 -24.15 -5.04
N ILE A 228 13.03 -23.38 -5.67
CA ILE A 228 12.88 -23.37 -7.12
C ILE A 228 13.82 -22.36 -7.82
N ASN A 229 14.39 -21.40 -7.08
CA ASN A 229 15.32 -20.40 -7.58
C ASN A 229 16.58 -20.32 -6.69
N PRO A 230 17.54 -21.26 -6.82
CA PRO A 230 18.72 -21.34 -5.94
C PRO A 230 19.62 -20.09 -5.95
N TRP A 231 19.54 -19.27 -7.00
CA TRP A 231 20.29 -18.03 -7.11
C TRP A 231 19.87 -16.97 -6.08
N ILE A 232 18.66 -17.07 -5.51
CA ILE A 232 18.17 -16.15 -4.48
C ILE A 232 18.80 -16.45 -3.12
N SER A 233 19.08 -17.73 -2.82
CA SER A 233 19.60 -18.19 -1.52
C SER A 233 21.13 -18.21 -1.42
N THR A 234 21.82 -18.09 -2.55
CA THR A 234 23.29 -18.26 -2.66
C THR A 234 24.05 -16.96 -2.43
N ASP A 235 23.36 -15.83 -2.20
CA ASP A 235 23.93 -14.52 -1.91
C ASP A 235 25.04 -14.11 -2.91
N PHE A 236 24.91 -14.52 -4.18
CA PHE A 236 25.94 -14.44 -5.23
C PHE A 236 26.55 -13.04 -5.39
N HIS A 237 25.72 -12.00 -5.22
CA HIS A 237 26.12 -10.61 -5.37
C HIS A 237 26.01 -9.86 -4.04
N LYS A 238 26.32 -10.52 -2.92
CA LYS A 238 26.34 -9.85 -1.61
C LYS A 238 27.30 -8.67 -1.65
N LYS A 239 26.77 -7.50 -1.33
CA LYS A 239 27.53 -6.25 -1.21
C LYS A 239 27.48 -5.78 0.22
N GLU A 240 28.65 -5.50 0.78
CA GLU A 240 28.77 -4.89 2.10
C GLU A 240 28.70 -3.35 2.00
N GLY A 241 28.51 -2.68 3.13
CA GLY A 241 28.60 -1.21 3.21
C GLY A 241 27.29 -0.44 3.01
N GLY A 242 26.13 -1.12 2.91
CA GLY A 242 24.81 -0.48 2.94
C GLY A 242 24.30 -0.24 4.36
N THR A 243 23.50 0.80 4.54
CA THR A 243 22.81 1.11 5.81
C THR A 243 21.34 1.38 5.58
N VAL A 244 20.52 1.10 6.60
CA VAL A 244 19.13 1.57 6.63
C VAL A 244 19.17 3.06 6.98
N PRO A 245 18.56 3.96 6.18
CA PRO A 245 18.55 5.39 6.49
C PRO A 245 17.97 5.66 7.88
N ASP A 246 18.71 6.39 8.71
CA ASP A 246 18.30 6.74 10.06
C ASP A 246 18.39 8.25 10.36
N ASN A 247 18.82 9.06 9.38
CA ASN A 247 18.87 10.51 9.50
C ASN A 247 18.37 11.17 8.21
N TYR A 248 17.12 11.65 8.22
CA TYR A 248 16.50 12.31 7.05
C TYR A 248 15.25 13.13 7.40
N ASP A 249 14.87 14.01 6.49
CA ASP A 249 13.58 14.70 6.39
C ASP A 249 13.03 14.56 4.96
N ARG A 250 12.25 13.50 4.72
CA ARG A 250 11.84 13.08 3.38
C ARG A 250 10.37 13.39 3.11
N GLU A 251 10.13 14.20 2.09
CA GLU A 251 8.77 14.48 1.59
C GLU A 251 8.35 13.44 0.53
N PHE A 252 7.16 12.86 0.72
CA PHE A 252 6.46 11.97 -0.22
C PHE A 252 5.18 12.67 -0.67
N ARG A 253 5.24 13.38 -1.80
CA ARG A 253 4.12 14.21 -2.26
C ARG A 253 2.94 13.38 -2.73
N GLY A 254 3.18 12.23 -3.34
CA GLY A 254 2.08 11.36 -3.81
C GLY A 254 1.30 10.72 -2.66
N SER A 255 1.94 10.52 -1.51
CA SER A 255 1.30 10.06 -0.27
C SER A 255 0.86 11.19 0.66
N ASN A 256 1.17 12.46 0.34
CA ASN A 256 0.98 13.62 1.21
C ASN A 256 1.54 13.40 2.62
N LEU A 257 2.78 12.90 2.67
CA LEU A 257 3.45 12.42 3.86
C LEU A 257 4.85 13.04 3.95
N VAL A 258 5.28 13.40 5.16
CA VAL A 258 6.68 13.68 5.47
C VAL A 258 7.15 12.68 6.50
N ARG A 259 8.28 12.03 6.22
CA ARG A 259 8.97 11.14 7.16
C ARG A 259 10.21 11.83 7.70
N ILE A 260 10.36 11.82 9.02
CA ILE A 260 11.49 12.41 9.72
C ILE A 260 12.10 11.31 10.58
N ARG A 261 13.41 11.09 10.46
CA ARG A 261 14.13 10.14 11.30
C ARG A 261 15.44 10.73 11.82
N ARG A 262 15.72 10.49 13.10
CA ARG A 262 16.94 10.85 13.83
C ARG A 262 17.33 9.67 14.74
N GLY A 263 18.09 8.71 14.20
CA GLY A 263 18.45 7.47 14.85
C GLY A 263 17.21 6.66 15.27
N ASN A 264 16.98 6.59 16.58
CA ASN A 264 15.87 5.85 17.18
C ASN A 264 14.59 6.70 17.36
N ILE A 265 14.56 7.94 16.90
CA ILE A 265 13.37 8.81 16.89
C ILE A 265 12.86 8.91 15.44
N ASP A 266 11.57 8.72 15.26
CA ASP A 266 10.89 8.76 13.97
C ASP A 266 9.56 9.49 14.09
N ALA A 267 9.13 10.15 13.02
CA ALA A 267 7.82 10.78 12.93
C ALA A 267 7.29 10.86 11.52
N SER A 268 5.96 10.87 11.45
CA SER A 268 5.20 11.08 10.22
C SER A 268 4.30 12.28 10.36
N ILE A 269 4.41 13.22 9.43
CA ILE A 269 3.46 14.33 9.27
C ILE A 269 2.57 13.99 8.09
N LEU A 270 1.25 13.93 8.30
CA LEU A 270 0.31 13.47 7.29
C LEU A 270 -0.66 14.57 6.90
N GLY A 271 -0.79 14.77 5.60
CA GLY A 271 -1.85 15.55 4.98
C GLY A 271 -2.98 14.62 4.54
N ASN A 272 -4.15 15.21 4.30
CA ASN A 272 -5.39 14.52 3.97
C ASN A 272 -5.71 13.37 4.94
N ASN A 273 -5.36 13.53 6.22
CA ASN A 273 -5.58 12.57 7.29
C ASN A 273 -5.99 13.30 8.58
N PRO A 274 -6.99 12.83 9.33
CA PRO A 274 -7.31 13.38 10.65
C PRO A 274 -6.17 13.26 11.66
N THR A 275 -5.34 12.22 11.51
CA THR A 275 -4.06 12.09 12.22
C THR A 275 -3.03 12.91 11.45
N PHE A 276 -2.60 14.04 12.01
CA PHE A 276 -1.64 14.92 11.34
C PHE A 276 -0.18 14.65 11.76
N LEU A 277 0.03 13.98 12.89
CA LEU A 277 1.35 13.67 13.43
C LEU A 277 1.34 12.30 14.12
N THR A 278 2.35 11.49 13.83
CA THR A 278 2.76 10.33 14.63
C THR A 278 4.22 10.51 15.03
N VAL A 279 4.60 9.96 16.18
CA VAL A 279 5.99 9.99 16.66
C VAL A 279 6.31 8.67 17.33
N SER A 280 7.48 8.11 17.08
CA SER A 280 8.00 6.98 17.84
C SER A 280 9.42 7.24 18.34
N LYS A 281 9.75 6.64 19.48
CA LYS A 281 11.12 6.56 20.00
C LYS A 281 11.39 5.11 20.39
N GLY A 282 11.98 4.34 19.48
CA GLY A 282 12.03 2.89 19.60
C GLY A 282 10.62 2.30 19.73
N ASN A 283 10.35 1.63 20.85
CA ASN A 283 9.07 0.97 21.11
C ASN A 283 8.00 1.89 21.74
N ALA A 284 8.35 3.13 22.10
CA ALA A 284 7.38 4.10 22.60
C ALA A 284 6.72 4.82 21.42
N VAL A 285 5.41 4.64 21.22
CA VAL A 285 4.69 5.12 20.04
C VAL A 285 3.56 6.07 20.42
N LEU A 286 3.61 7.30 19.91
CA LEU A 286 2.50 8.24 19.80
C LEU A 286 1.83 8.01 18.44
N ALA A 287 0.89 7.07 18.41
CA ALA A 287 0.29 6.55 17.18
C ALA A 287 -0.58 7.56 16.43
N SER A 288 -1.10 8.59 17.12
CA SER A 288 -1.96 9.58 16.47
C SER A 288 -2.13 10.84 17.30
N VAL A 289 -1.76 11.99 16.72
CA VAL A 289 -2.21 13.32 17.17
C VAL A 289 -3.25 13.85 16.18
N ARG A 290 -4.40 14.29 16.71
CA ARG A 290 -5.51 14.85 15.95
C ARG A 290 -5.93 16.19 16.53
N LEU A 291 -6.43 17.08 15.69
CA LEU A 291 -7.05 18.34 16.10
C LEU A 291 -8.51 18.33 15.69
N ALA A 292 -9.40 18.66 16.63
CA ALA A 292 -10.82 18.75 16.38
C ALA A 292 -11.44 19.92 17.15
N SER A 293 -12.49 20.49 16.57
CA SER A 293 -13.36 21.49 17.19
C SER A 293 -14.80 20.98 17.18
N ALA A 294 -15.62 21.45 18.13
CA ALA A 294 -17.05 21.17 18.18
C ALA A 294 -17.86 21.87 17.06
N PHE A 295 -17.21 22.69 16.22
CA PHE A 295 -17.83 23.48 15.14
C PHE A 295 -18.76 22.63 14.26
N PHE A 296 -20.07 22.84 14.42
CA PHE A 296 -21.16 22.10 13.78
C PHE A 296 -21.05 20.56 13.85
N GLY A 297 -20.31 20.02 14.83
CA GLY A 297 -20.00 18.57 14.89
C GLY A 297 -19.16 18.06 13.71
N ARG A 298 -18.57 18.96 12.91
CA ARG A 298 -17.80 18.67 11.68
C ARG A 298 -16.39 19.27 11.71
N GLY A 299 -15.95 19.73 12.89
CA GLY A 299 -14.68 20.43 13.08
C GLY A 299 -13.42 19.56 13.11
N GLN A 300 -13.44 18.34 12.53
CA GLN A 300 -12.26 17.47 12.48
C GLN A 300 -11.27 18.00 11.43
N VAL A 301 -10.09 18.42 11.88
CA VAL A 301 -9.07 19.00 11.01
C VAL A 301 -8.48 17.91 10.11
N LYS A 302 -8.49 18.16 8.80
CA LYS A 302 -7.91 17.29 7.78
C LYS A 302 -7.28 18.17 6.70
N SER A 303 -6.02 18.55 6.91
CA SER A 303 -5.30 19.44 6.00
C SER A 303 -5.26 18.88 4.58
N LYS A 304 -5.22 19.72 3.55
CA LYS A 304 -5.12 19.24 2.16
C LYS A 304 -3.69 18.97 1.73
N THR A 305 -2.75 19.78 2.21
CA THR A 305 -1.34 19.75 1.81
C THR A 305 -0.46 20.01 3.02
N ILE A 306 0.81 19.63 2.89
CA ILE A 306 1.88 19.97 3.82
C ILE A 306 2.81 20.95 3.09
N GLU A 307 3.04 22.12 3.67
CA GLU A 307 3.97 23.13 3.14
C GLU A 307 5.24 23.16 4.00
N LYS A 308 6.41 22.96 3.41
CA LYS A 308 7.70 23.13 4.10
C LYS A 308 8.12 24.60 4.09
N SER A 309 8.51 25.11 5.25
CA SER A 309 9.01 26.48 5.46
C SER A 309 10.18 26.44 6.46
N GLY A 310 11.41 26.44 5.94
CA GLY A 310 12.60 26.18 6.75
C GLY A 310 12.53 24.80 7.39
N ASP A 311 12.72 24.74 8.71
CA ASP A 311 12.65 23.51 9.53
C ASP A 311 11.22 23.18 10.00
N SER A 312 10.21 23.87 9.46
CA SER A 312 8.82 23.73 9.86
C SER A 312 7.95 23.22 8.73
N PHE A 313 6.95 22.43 9.10
CA PHE A 313 5.90 21.92 8.22
C PHE A 313 4.57 22.53 8.65
N ILE A 314 3.92 23.21 7.71
CA ILE A 314 2.70 23.96 7.93
C ILE A 314 1.55 23.19 7.29
N LEU A 315 0.56 22.83 8.10
CA LEU A 315 -0.68 22.22 7.65
C LEU A 315 -1.82 23.21 7.88
N LYS A 316 -2.53 23.54 6.80
CA LYS A 316 -3.66 24.47 6.82
C LYS A 316 -4.95 23.72 6.52
N TRP A 317 -6.01 24.10 7.23
CA TRP A 317 -7.35 23.60 7.00
C TRP A 317 -8.36 24.71 7.20
N GLN A 318 -9.36 24.73 6.31
CA GLN A 318 -10.47 25.65 6.38
C GLN A 318 -11.74 24.88 6.08
N PHE A 319 -12.77 25.15 6.86
CA PHE A 319 -14.08 24.54 6.73
C PHE A 319 -15.15 25.58 6.87
N HIS A 320 -16.15 25.49 6.00
CA HIS A 320 -17.28 26.39 5.96
C HIS A 320 -18.54 25.59 6.23
N TRP A 321 -19.40 26.12 7.08
CA TRP A 321 -20.71 25.55 7.32
C TRP A 321 -21.73 26.65 7.59
N GLY A 322 -22.99 26.27 7.75
CA GLY A 322 -24.06 27.21 8.06
C GLY A 322 -25.38 26.48 8.22
N TYR A 323 -26.45 27.25 8.22
CA TYR A 323 -27.81 26.77 8.37
C TYR A 323 -28.48 26.70 7.00
N PHE A 324 -29.42 25.78 6.82
CA PHE A 324 -30.11 25.58 5.55
C PHE A 324 -31.52 26.16 5.63
N GLN A 325 -31.87 27.03 4.69
CA GLN A 325 -33.17 27.67 4.59
C GLN A 325 -34.25 26.70 4.08
N PRO A 326 -35.54 27.07 4.17
CA PRO A 326 -36.62 26.37 3.48
C PRO A 326 -36.33 26.19 1.97
N LEU A 327 -36.94 25.17 1.38
CA LEU A 327 -36.93 25.02 -0.07
C LEU A 327 -37.75 26.15 -0.72
N PRO A 328 -37.49 26.50 -1.99
CA PRO A 328 -38.34 27.40 -2.76
C PRO A 328 -39.80 26.92 -2.76
N GLU A 329 -40.74 27.85 -2.87
CA GLU A 329 -42.19 27.60 -2.73
C GLU A 329 -42.73 26.50 -3.68
N ASN A 330 -42.14 26.40 -4.87
CA ASN A 330 -42.47 25.41 -5.90
C ASN A 330 -41.75 24.06 -5.73
N GLN A 331 -41.04 23.84 -4.62
CA GLN A 331 -40.30 22.61 -4.35
C GLN A 331 -40.74 21.95 -3.04
N LYS A 332 -40.69 20.62 -3.03
CA LYS A 332 -40.94 19.80 -1.83
C LYS A 332 -39.68 19.02 -1.44
N PRO A 333 -39.51 18.68 -0.15
CA PRO A 333 -38.45 17.77 0.29
C PRO A 333 -38.61 16.41 -0.39
N ASN A 334 -37.50 15.78 -0.79
CA ASN A 334 -37.52 14.39 -1.23
C ASN A 334 -37.17 13.49 -0.03
N TYR A 335 -38.16 12.78 0.50
CA TYR A 335 -37.99 11.87 1.65
C TYR A 335 -37.49 10.47 1.26
N GLU A 336 -37.33 10.17 -0.03
CA GLU A 336 -36.74 8.92 -0.51
C GLU A 336 -35.21 8.94 -0.47
N ILE A 337 -34.60 10.13 -0.28
CA ILE A 337 -33.15 10.31 -0.16
C ILE A 337 -32.76 10.86 1.21
N PRO A 338 -31.52 10.61 1.69
CA PRO A 338 -31.04 11.17 2.93
C PRO A 338 -31.10 12.71 2.95
N PHE A 339 -31.42 13.30 4.10
CA PHE A 339 -31.47 14.76 4.27
C PHE A 339 -30.14 15.43 3.88
N ASP A 340 -29.01 14.77 4.13
CA ASP A 340 -27.67 15.27 3.76
C ASP A 340 -27.50 15.48 2.25
N GLU A 341 -28.23 14.72 1.43
CA GLU A 341 -28.31 14.87 -0.01
C GLU A 341 -29.39 15.89 -0.40
N ASP A 342 -30.60 15.78 0.17
CA ASP A 342 -31.72 16.67 -0.16
C ASP A 342 -31.43 18.15 0.16
N ARG A 343 -30.76 18.42 1.29
CA ARG A 343 -30.47 19.78 1.76
C ARG A 343 -29.58 20.58 0.82
N LYS A 344 -28.87 19.93 -0.11
CA LYS A 344 -28.02 20.62 -1.12
C LYS A 344 -28.83 21.56 -2.02
N ARG A 345 -30.15 21.39 -2.10
CA ARG A 345 -31.08 22.27 -2.83
C ARG A 345 -31.49 23.54 -2.07
N ARG A 346 -31.12 23.65 -0.79
CA ARG A 346 -31.50 24.77 0.09
C ARG A 346 -30.42 25.85 0.08
N ARG A 347 -30.83 27.12 0.06
CA ARG A 347 -29.90 28.23 0.32
C ARG A 347 -29.30 28.08 1.72
N GLN A 348 -28.01 28.38 1.87
CA GLN A 348 -27.40 28.49 3.19
C GLN A 348 -27.49 29.91 3.73
N SER A 349 -27.72 30.04 5.05
CA SER A 349 -27.69 31.27 5.84
C SER A 349 -26.73 31.13 7.01
N GLU A 350 -26.33 32.26 7.59
CA GLU A 350 -25.35 32.33 8.70
C GLU A 350 -24.15 31.43 8.43
N ARG A 351 -23.54 31.64 7.25
CA ARG A 351 -22.32 30.95 6.86
C ARG A 351 -21.21 31.34 7.83
N GLN A 352 -20.51 30.35 8.35
CA GLN A 352 -19.44 30.51 9.30
C GLN A 352 -18.23 29.71 8.84
N SER A 353 -17.05 30.22 9.17
CA SER A 353 -15.77 29.65 8.77
C SER A 353 -14.98 29.25 10.01
N LEU A 354 -14.39 28.06 9.97
CA LEU A 354 -13.37 27.63 10.91
C LEU A 354 -12.05 27.46 10.15
N GLN A 355 -11.01 28.12 10.63
CA GLN A 355 -9.65 27.95 10.13
C GLN A 355 -8.78 27.33 11.23
N ALA A 356 -7.93 26.38 10.83
CA ALA A 356 -6.93 25.79 11.69
C ALA A 356 -5.58 25.78 10.96
N GLN A 357 -4.54 26.13 11.70
CA GLN A 357 -3.15 26.03 11.26
C GLN A 357 -2.37 25.22 12.28
N ILE A 358 -1.67 24.20 11.81
CA ILE A 358 -0.78 23.37 12.59
C ILE A 358 0.62 23.59 12.05
N ILE A 359 1.56 23.90 12.95
CA ILE A 359 2.98 24.05 12.61
C ILE A 359 3.73 22.99 13.40
N VAL A 360 4.45 22.14 12.69
CA VAL A 360 5.33 21.12 13.25
C VAL A 360 6.76 21.52 12.93
N THR A 361 7.58 21.79 13.95
CA THR A 361 8.98 22.16 13.79
C THR A 361 9.87 21.07 14.34
N GLU A 362 10.85 20.64 13.55
CA GLU A 362 11.91 19.73 14.00
C GLU A 362 13.06 20.54 14.59
N LYS A 363 13.51 20.20 15.81
CA LYS A 363 14.71 20.75 16.43
C LYS A 363 15.56 19.64 17.03
N MET A 364 16.60 19.20 16.31
CA MET A 364 17.61 18.24 16.81
C MET A 364 16.99 16.95 17.41
N GLY A 365 16.01 16.35 16.73
CA GLY A 365 15.31 15.14 17.20
C GLY A 365 14.21 15.39 18.23
N PHE A 366 13.97 16.65 18.64
CA PHE A 366 12.77 17.04 19.37
C PHE A 366 11.76 17.66 18.40
N LEU A 367 10.57 17.07 18.33
CA LEU A 367 9.45 17.62 17.56
C LEU A 367 8.66 18.55 18.46
N ASN A 368 8.78 19.85 18.21
CA ASN A 368 7.91 20.85 18.82
C ASN A 368 6.73 21.05 17.87
N SER A 369 5.54 20.60 18.27
CA SER A 369 4.31 21.09 17.66
C SER A 369 3.88 22.34 18.43
N GLY A 370 3.83 23.48 17.75
CA GLY A 370 3.50 24.75 18.38
C GLY A 370 2.89 25.69 17.36
N SER A 371 1.77 26.32 17.71
CA SER A 371 1.31 27.56 17.06
C SER A 371 2.17 28.71 17.58
N SER A 372 2.70 29.59 16.73
CA SER A 372 3.44 30.81 17.16
C SER A 372 2.65 31.56 18.25
N TRP A 373 3.22 31.96 19.41
CA TRP A 373 4.38 32.85 19.63
C TRP A 373 5.22 32.54 20.89
N MET A 374 6.37 33.23 21.01
CA MET A 374 7.51 33.09 21.93
C MET A 374 7.25 32.90 23.45
N GLU A 375 8.13 32.07 24.04
CA GLU A 375 8.51 31.90 25.47
C GLU A 375 7.61 31.10 26.45
N PRO A 376 8.23 30.45 27.47
CA PRO A 376 7.98 29.05 27.82
C PRO A 376 6.87 28.89 28.86
N LYS A 377 5.80 28.17 28.51
CA LYS A 377 4.90 27.41 29.40
C LYS A 377 3.70 26.91 28.58
N MET A 378 3.40 25.61 28.69
CA MET A 378 2.12 24.96 28.37
C MET A 378 1.32 25.49 27.17
N CYS A 379 1.30 24.66 26.13
CA CYS A 379 0.41 24.70 24.96
C CYS A 379 -1.00 25.25 25.28
N ARG A 380 -1.31 26.46 24.82
CA ARG A 380 -2.67 27.00 24.71
C ARG A 380 -2.93 27.40 23.25
N LEU A 381 -3.89 26.74 22.63
CA LEU A 381 -4.35 26.95 21.25
C LEU A 381 -5.31 28.17 21.18
N PRO A 382 -5.10 29.17 20.31
CA PRO A 382 -6.12 30.16 20.00
C PRO A 382 -7.05 29.63 18.89
N LEU A 383 -8.33 29.41 19.21
CA LEU A 383 -9.40 29.30 18.22
C LEU A 383 -9.77 30.70 17.73
N ASN A 384 -9.41 31.06 16.51
CA ASN A 384 -9.98 32.24 15.86
C ASN A 384 -11.29 31.85 15.17
N LEU A 385 -12.41 32.11 15.85
CA LEU A 385 -13.74 32.09 15.24
C LEU A 385 -13.91 33.40 14.46
N LEU A 386 -13.78 33.34 13.13
CA LEU A 386 -14.14 34.45 12.26
C LEU A 386 -15.58 34.24 11.79
N SER A 387 -16.53 34.98 12.38
CA SER A 387 -17.88 35.12 11.84
C SER A 387 -17.90 36.29 10.86
N GLU A 388 -17.78 36.01 9.57
CA GLU A 388 -18.16 36.99 8.56
C GLU A 388 -19.64 36.80 8.24
N LYS A 389 -20.46 37.77 8.66
CA LYS A 389 -21.80 37.94 8.08
C LYS A 389 -21.61 38.51 6.68
N GLU A 390 -21.69 37.68 5.66
CA GLU A 390 -21.93 38.17 4.30
C GLU A 390 -23.38 38.72 4.26
N GLU A 391 -23.51 40.05 4.35
CA GLU A 391 -24.76 40.75 4.02
C GLU A 391 -24.93 40.83 2.50
N ASN A 392 -25.59 39.82 1.93
CA ASN A 392 -26.73 39.88 0.98
C ASN A 392 -26.83 38.64 0.09
#